data_AF-A0A924Z2R4-F1
#
_entry.id   AF-A0A924Z2R4-F1
#
_cell.length_a   1.000
_cell.length_b   1.000
_cell.length_c   1.000
_cell.angle_alpha   90.00
_cell.angle_beta   90.00
_cell.angle_gamma   90.00
#
_symmetry.space_group_name_H-M   'P 1'
#
loop_
_entity.id
_entity.type
_entity.pdbx_description
1 polymer ?
#
loop_
_entity_poly.entity_id
_entity_poly.type
_entity_poly.pdbx_seq_one_letter_code
_entity_poly.pdbx_strand_id
1 'polypeptide(L)'
;MPAPAAPQLDLFEHSQDSMLRNDVLDALHRRDTRAAQSAWRALAALAPQHAALAALAVLVDTLAAATDTPFSHPRAAAQASPPLAQAVTPAALAQLGAAAASRWLAPCWRQLAERA
;
A
#
# COMPACT_ATOMS: atom_id res chain seq x y z
N MET A 1 9.30 -34.35 33.32
CA MET A 1 9.01 -32.90 33.31
C MET A 1 8.08 -32.62 32.13
N PRO A 2 6.94 -31.94 32.30
CA PRO A 2 6.07 -31.60 31.16
C PRO A 2 6.67 -30.43 30.36
N ALA A 3 6.39 -30.41 29.05
CA ALA A 3 6.97 -29.52 28.04
C ALA A 3 6.62 -28.03 28.25
N PRO A 4 7.46 -27.09 27.76
CA PRO A 4 7.04 -25.70 27.65
C PRO A 4 5.98 -25.58 26.55
N ALA A 5 4.73 -25.39 26.96
CA ALA A 5 3.63 -25.02 26.08
C ALA A 5 3.61 -23.50 25.88
N ALA A 6 4.44 -22.97 24.98
CA ALA A 6 4.32 -21.62 24.42
C ALA A 6 5.37 -21.41 23.30
N PRO A 7 5.04 -21.78 22.04
CA PRO A 7 5.29 -20.82 20.95
C PRO A 7 4.27 -20.89 19.80
N GLN A 8 3.19 -21.67 19.92
CA GLN A 8 2.31 -21.93 18.78
C GLN A 8 1.36 -20.78 18.45
N LEU A 9 0.87 -20.02 19.45
CA LEU A 9 -0.08 -18.92 19.22
C LEU A 9 0.57 -17.70 18.54
N ASP A 10 1.81 -17.35 18.91
CA ASP A 10 2.56 -16.27 18.25
C ASP A 10 2.76 -16.53 16.74
N LEU A 11 2.94 -17.79 16.33
CA LEU A 11 3.07 -18.14 14.91
C LEU A 11 1.78 -17.84 14.12
N PHE A 12 0.61 -18.00 14.76
CA PHE A 12 -0.68 -17.78 14.12
C PHE A 12 -1.03 -16.29 14.00
N GLU A 13 -0.73 -15.47 15.01
CA GLU A 13 -0.88 -14.01 14.89
C GLU A 13 0.02 -13.44 13.80
N HIS A 14 1.31 -13.83 13.79
CA HIS A 14 2.26 -13.49 12.71
C HIS A 14 1.79 -13.98 11.34
N SER A 15 1.10 -15.12 11.29
CA SER A 15 0.53 -15.63 10.03
C SER A 15 -0.68 -14.82 9.56
N GLN A 16 -1.50 -14.32 10.48
CA GLN A 16 -2.72 -13.59 10.15
C GLN A 16 -2.42 -12.15 9.73
N ASP A 17 -1.46 -11.47 10.37
CA ASP A 17 -0.97 -10.18 9.88
C ASP A 17 -0.27 -10.31 8.52
N SER A 18 0.51 -11.38 8.33
CA SER A 18 1.21 -11.62 7.06
C SER A 18 0.24 -11.95 5.93
N MET A 19 -0.83 -12.70 6.23
CA MET A 19 -1.90 -12.98 5.27
C MET A 19 -2.64 -11.70 4.87
N LEU A 20 -3.09 -10.90 5.84
CA LEU A 20 -3.77 -9.62 5.55
C LEU A 20 -2.86 -8.63 4.84
N ARG A 21 -1.57 -8.57 5.20
CA ARG A 21 -0.58 -7.78 4.47
C ARG A 21 -0.48 -8.23 3.02
N ASN A 22 -0.36 -9.53 2.78
CA ASN A 22 -0.30 -10.08 1.43
C ASN A 22 -1.58 -9.81 0.64
N ASP A 23 -2.75 -9.88 1.29
CA ASP A 23 -4.03 -9.53 0.65
C ASP A 23 -4.07 -8.06 0.21
N VAL A 24 -3.55 -7.14 1.03
CA VAL A 24 -3.38 -5.73 0.62
C VAL A 24 -2.45 -5.62 -0.58
N LEU A 25 -1.30 -6.30 -0.56
CA LEU A 25 -0.33 -6.26 -1.66
C LEU A 25 -0.91 -6.83 -2.96
N ASP A 26 -1.67 -7.93 -2.88
CA ASP A 26 -2.28 -8.55 -4.04
C ASP A 26 -3.40 -7.67 -4.62
N ALA A 27 -4.20 -7.02 -3.76
CA ALA A 27 -5.17 -6.02 -4.18
C ALA A 27 -4.51 -4.78 -4.82
N LEU A 28 -3.38 -4.31 -4.27
CA LEU A 28 -2.58 -3.23 -4.85
C LEU A 28 -2.02 -3.62 -6.23
N HIS A 29 -1.51 -4.84 -6.39
CA HIS A 29 -1.06 -5.37 -7.68
C HIS A 29 -2.19 -5.41 -8.72
N ARG A 30 -3.39 -5.80 -8.29
CA ARG A 30 -4.59 -5.82 -9.15
C ARG A 30 -5.19 -4.44 -9.36
N ARG A 31 -4.67 -3.40 -8.69
CA ARG A 31 -5.22 -2.04 -8.66
C ARG A 31 -6.69 -2.02 -8.25
N ASP A 32 -7.09 -2.94 -7.37
CA ASP A 32 -8.43 -2.99 -6.81
C ASP A 32 -8.47 -2.15 -5.52
N THR A 33 -8.91 -0.90 -5.65
CA THR A 33 -9.02 0.05 -4.54
C THR A 33 -9.91 -0.47 -3.42
N ARG A 34 -11.02 -1.13 -3.75
CA ARG A 34 -12.01 -1.57 -2.76
C ARG A 34 -11.47 -2.74 -1.96
N ALA A 35 -10.87 -3.71 -2.64
CA ALA A 35 -10.20 -4.83 -1.97
C ALA A 35 -9.03 -4.35 -1.11
N ALA A 36 -8.21 -3.42 -1.62
CA ALA A 36 -7.04 -2.90 -0.91
C ALA A 36 -7.44 -2.14 0.37
N GLN A 37 -8.46 -1.28 0.30
CA GLN A 37 -9.01 -0.57 1.47
C GLN A 37 -9.67 -1.51 2.48
N SER A 38 -10.31 -2.59 2.03
CA SER A 38 -10.93 -3.57 2.92
C SER A 38 -9.87 -4.36 3.67
N ALA A 39 -8.87 -4.88 2.96
CA ALA A 39 -7.76 -5.65 3.54
C ALA A 39 -6.91 -4.77 4.47
N TRP A 40 -6.67 -3.50 4.11
CA TRP A 40 -5.90 -2.58 4.95
C TRP A 40 -6.62 -2.27 6.27
N ARG A 41 -7.94 -2.03 6.22
CA ARG A 41 -8.74 -1.83 7.46
C ARG A 41 -8.75 -3.07 8.34
N ALA A 42 -8.82 -4.26 7.75
CA ALA A 42 -8.73 -5.51 8.50
C ALA A 42 -7.36 -5.66 9.17
N LEU A 43 -6.26 -5.34 8.47
CA LEU A 43 -4.92 -5.34 9.04
C LEU A 43 -4.77 -4.29 10.15
N ALA A 44 -5.32 -3.09 9.97
CA ALA A 44 -5.27 -2.02 10.96
C ALA A 44 -6.06 -2.37 12.24
N ALA A 45 -7.18 -3.07 12.10
CA ALA A 45 -7.97 -3.55 13.23
C ALA A 45 -7.27 -4.69 13.99
N LEU A 46 -6.60 -5.59 13.26
CA LEU A 46 -5.90 -6.73 13.86
C LEU A 46 -4.58 -6.33 14.52
N ALA A 47 -3.79 -5.48 13.85
CA ALA A 47 -2.44 -5.13 14.26
C ALA A 47 -2.17 -3.62 14.05
N PRO A 48 -2.76 -2.73 14.86
CA PRO A 48 -2.64 -1.27 14.68
C PRO A 48 -1.21 -0.73 14.79
N GLN A 49 -0.32 -1.49 15.45
CA GLN A 49 1.11 -1.17 15.62
C GLN A 49 1.96 -1.64 14.43
N HIS A 50 1.37 -2.33 13.44
CA HIS A 50 2.12 -3.04 12.41
C HIS A 50 2.91 -2.06 11.53
N ALA A 51 4.23 -2.27 11.44
CA ALA A 51 5.15 -1.33 10.80
C ALA A 51 4.83 -1.00 9.32
N ALA A 52 4.19 -1.93 8.60
CA ALA A 52 3.80 -1.71 7.21
C ALA A 52 2.53 -0.85 7.03
N LEU A 53 1.73 -0.59 8.07
CA LEU A 53 0.42 0.07 7.93
C LEU A 53 0.52 1.46 7.32
N ALA A 54 1.51 2.26 7.74
CA ALA A 54 1.71 3.60 7.21
C ALA A 54 2.09 3.57 5.72
N ALA A 55 2.98 2.65 5.32
CA ALA A 55 3.38 2.48 3.93
C ALA A 55 2.22 1.99 3.06
N LEU A 56 1.44 1.02 3.55
CA LEU A 56 0.27 0.49 2.85
C LEU A 56 -0.84 1.53 2.72
N ALA A 57 -1.06 2.35 3.75
CA ALA A 57 -2.04 3.45 3.71
C ALA A 57 -1.72 4.41 2.56
N VAL A 58 -0.45 4.84 2.44
CA VAL A 58 0.00 5.72 1.35
C VAL A 58 -0.29 5.11 -0.04
N LEU A 59 -0.04 3.81 -0.22
CA LEU A 59 -0.28 3.12 -1.49
C LEU A 59 -1.78 3.00 -1.81
N VAL A 60 -2.60 2.67 -0.80
CA VAL A 60 -4.05 2.56 -0.91
C VAL A 60 -4.69 3.91 -1.20
N ASP A 61 -4.28 4.97 -0.48
CA ASP A 61 -4.77 6.33 -0.68
C ASP A 61 -4.38 6.85 -2.06
N THR A 62 -3.18 6.56 -2.54
CA THR A 62 -2.75 6.93 -3.91
C THR A 62 -3.61 6.24 -4.96
N LEU A 63 -3.93 4.97 -4.74
CA LEU A 63 -4.79 4.21 -5.65
C LEU A 63 -6.25 4.70 -5.59
N ALA A 64 -6.73 5.15 -4.43
CA ALA A 64 -8.06 5.74 -4.27
C ALA A 64 -8.16 7.16 -4.84
N ALA A 65 -7.08 7.94 -4.72
CA ALA A 65 -6.96 9.30 -5.24
C ALA A 65 -6.65 9.36 -6.73
N ALA A 66 -6.45 8.21 -7.39
CA ALA A 66 -6.35 8.08 -8.84
C ALA A 66 -7.70 8.41 -9.50
N THR A 67 -8.07 9.69 -9.45
CA THR A 67 -9.26 10.25 -10.12
C THR A 67 -8.87 10.66 -11.54
N ASP A 68 -9.80 10.54 -12.49
CA ASP A 68 -9.59 11.01 -13.88
C ASP A 68 -9.78 12.53 -14.05
N THR A 69 -10.00 13.28 -12.97
CA THR A 69 -10.24 14.72 -13.06
C THR A 69 -8.97 15.43 -13.52
N PRO A 70 -8.96 16.18 -14.62
CA PRO A 70 -7.79 16.96 -15.05
C PRO A 70 -7.33 17.92 -13.95
N PHE A 71 -6.03 18.21 -13.84
CA PHE A 71 -5.60 19.29 -12.95
C PHE A 71 -6.11 20.62 -13.52
N SER A 72 -6.88 21.39 -12.73
CA SER A 72 -7.36 22.69 -13.20
C SER A 72 -6.23 23.70 -13.44
N HIS A 73 -5.03 23.47 -12.90
CA HIS A 73 -3.89 24.37 -13.04
C HIS A 73 -2.55 23.58 -13.04
N PRO A 74 -1.53 24.02 -13.80
CA PRO A 74 -0.19 23.41 -13.84
C PRO A 74 0.50 23.33 -12.46
N ARG A 75 0.16 24.25 -11.56
CA ARG A 75 0.65 24.25 -10.16
C ARG A 75 0.11 23.07 -9.34
N ALA A 76 -1.04 22.51 -9.70
CA ALA A 76 -1.60 21.34 -9.03
C ALA A 76 -0.84 20.06 -9.43
N ALA A 77 -0.40 19.96 -10.68
CA ALA A 77 0.50 18.88 -11.12
C ALA A 77 1.86 18.94 -10.39
N ALA A 78 2.48 20.13 -10.31
CA ALA A 78 3.73 20.33 -9.58
C ALA A 78 3.63 20.07 -8.07
N GLN A 79 2.44 20.16 -7.47
CA GLN A 79 2.18 19.81 -6.07
C GLN A 79 1.86 18.33 -5.85
N ALA A 80 1.44 17.61 -6.89
CA ALA A 80 1.14 16.18 -6.84
C ALA A 80 2.37 15.28 -7.06
N SER A 81 3.39 15.77 -7.79
CA SER A 81 4.64 15.02 -8.04
C SER A 81 5.50 14.75 -6.77
N PRO A 82 5.68 15.71 -5.84
CA PRO A 82 6.52 15.51 -4.65
C PRO A 82 6.01 14.41 -3.70
N PRO A 83 4.71 14.32 -3.36
CA PRO A 83 4.17 13.21 -2.57
C PRO A 83 4.41 11.85 -3.21
N LEU A 84 4.28 11.75 -4.53
CA LEU A 84 4.46 10.50 -5.26
C LEU A 84 5.94 10.05 -5.29
N ALA A 85 6.87 11.00 -5.41
CA ALA A 85 8.30 10.72 -5.35
C ALA A 85 8.79 10.40 -3.92
N GLN A 86 8.32 11.14 -2.91
CA GLN A 86 8.90 11.11 -1.57
C GLN A 86 8.23 10.10 -0.62
N ALA A 87 6.95 9.78 -0.81
CA ALA A 87 6.23 8.84 0.05
C ALA A 87 5.85 7.55 -0.68
N VAL A 88 5.27 7.67 -1.88
CA VAL A 88 4.71 6.52 -2.62
C VAL A 88 5.82 5.63 -3.19
N THR A 89 6.86 6.23 -3.79
CA THR A 89 7.98 5.47 -4.37
C THR A 89 8.75 4.61 -3.34
N PRO A 90 9.21 5.14 -2.19
CA PRO A 90 9.88 4.31 -1.18
C PRO A 90 8.93 3.29 -0.54
N ALA A 91 7.65 3.62 -0.35
CA ALA A 91 6.65 2.67 0.15
C ALA A 91 6.44 1.49 -0.83
N ALA A 92 6.33 1.78 -2.12
CA ALA A 92 6.19 0.76 -3.16
C ALA A 92 7.44 -0.14 -3.21
N LEU A 93 8.64 0.45 -3.14
CA LEU A 93 9.88 -0.32 -3.12
C LEU A 93 9.98 -1.22 -1.89
N ALA A 94 9.63 -0.71 -0.70
CA ALA A 94 9.69 -1.46 0.55
C ALA A 94 8.67 -2.60 0.63
N GLN A 95 7.48 -2.44 0.03
CA GLN A 95 6.37 -3.38 0.16
C GLN A 95 6.21 -4.34 -1.03
N LEU A 96 6.47 -3.88 -2.25
CA LEU A 96 6.27 -4.67 -3.48
C LEU A 96 7.60 -5.22 -4.04
N GLY A 97 8.73 -4.63 -3.65
CA GLY A 97 10.04 -4.91 -4.24
C GLY A 97 10.27 -4.20 -5.58
N ALA A 98 11.53 -4.06 -5.99
CA ALA A 98 11.95 -3.14 -7.06
C ALA A 98 11.23 -3.35 -8.42
N ALA A 99 11.07 -4.60 -8.85
CA ALA A 99 10.45 -4.93 -10.14
C ALA A 99 8.94 -4.64 -10.14
N ALA A 100 8.23 -5.07 -9.09
CA ALA A 100 6.79 -4.85 -8.98
C ALA A 100 6.45 -3.40 -8.68
N ALA A 101 7.26 -2.71 -7.87
CA ALA A 101 7.13 -1.29 -7.60
C ALA A 101 7.23 -0.46 -8.88
N SER A 102 8.21 -0.72 -9.75
CA SER A 102 8.35 -0.03 -11.04
C SER A 102 7.10 -0.20 -11.91
N ARG A 103 6.56 -1.42 -11.99
CA ARG A 103 5.36 -1.73 -12.76
C ARG A 103 4.11 -1.07 -12.18
N TRP A 104 4.02 -0.94 -10.86
CA TRP A 104 2.91 -0.30 -10.17
C TRP A 104 2.95 1.23 -10.24
N LEU A 105 4.15 1.82 -10.16
CA LEU A 105 4.37 3.26 -10.24
C LEU A 105 4.19 3.81 -11.66
N ALA A 106 4.51 3.02 -12.70
CA ALA A 106 4.39 3.45 -14.10
C ALA A 106 3.01 4.04 -14.46
N PRO A 107 1.86 3.38 -14.20
CA PRO A 107 0.55 3.97 -14.45
C PRO A 107 0.24 5.19 -13.55
N CYS A 108 0.76 5.23 -12.32
CA CYS A 108 0.58 6.38 -11.43
C CYS A 108 1.32 7.64 -11.96
N TRP A 109 2.55 7.48 -12.44
CA TRP A 109 3.29 8.54 -13.12
C TRP A 109 2.63 8.96 -14.44
N ARG A 110 2.07 8.00 -15.20
CA ARG A 110 1.37 8.30 -16.45
C ARG A 110 0.10 9.12 -16.21
N GLN A 111 -0.72 8.76 -15.24
CA GLN A 111 -1.89 9.56 -14.85
C GLN A 111 -1.50 10.97 -14.39
N LEU A 112 -0.38 11.11 -13.68
CA LEU A 112 0.10 12.41 -13.24
C LEU A 112 0.54 13.28 -14.42
N ALA A 113 1.23 12.68 -15.40
CA ALA A 113 1.63 13.35 -16.64
C ALA A 113 0.44 13.69 -17.55
N GLU A 114 -0.57 12.82 -17.65
CA GLU A 114 -1.80 13.04 -18.44
C GLU A 114 -2.68 14.16 -17.87
N ARG A 115 -2.60 14.41 -16.56
CA ARG A 115 -3.36 15.47 -15.89
C ARG A 115 -2.65 16.83 -15.89
N ALA A 116 -1.33 16.88 -16.15
CA ALA A 116 -0.46 18.06 -16.03
C ALA A 116 -0.56 18.99 -17.24
#